data_AF-A0A651FN43-F1
#
_entry.id   AF-A0A651FN43-F1
#
_cell.length_a   1.000
_cell.length_b   1.000
_cell.length_c   1.000
_cell.angle_alpha   90.00
_cell.angle_beta   90.00
_cell.angle_gamma   90.00
#
_symmetry.space_group_name_H-M   'P 1'
#
loop_
_entity.id
_entity.type
_entity.pdbx_description
1 polymer ?
#
loop_
_entity_poly.entity_id
_entity_poly.type
_entity_poly.pdbx_seq_one_letter_code
_entity_poly.pdbx_strand_id
1 'polypeptide(L)'
;MLCYDSCRLNVLRCAIPAMALILVACGGGSGGGDPTDPYITTHPQDRTVDDGSEVTFSVEVSSDSTTPLSYQWQEHGNADWDNIDGADSSDLALGTVGLDDDGRRFRVQVSNEEGTEASDSAQLTVEEAAPTIHQHPQSQSPTSGDDVVMEVDASGTAPITYQWQLSHDQGESWTNVTDATSPSYTIIAIDAAAVGDRYRVRVSNDIDAVVSDAAVIEAVTPATPDVTWPSVEEAIIYGDASDTATLIDGSAEVNGSSVEGDFIVVESEMFSVGEHDILIRFDPEDPDNVASVEHTIILAVDPRPLTVSGLEAEDKEYDGTDAAVVTGDPVLEEALEGDDVSLSGTLDARFASPAVGDERDIVLDGLELTGADSDSYVITSAPDLVAAITARPLGVEDELSASDREYDGSTVIALENDALSGVIDGDTVMLSATVASPDVAADREVTLVLEGEHADNYFLDDAPDLSASITPKWVEITPDSGQSKFYGDPDPELTYTANGLIDGDELSGSLSYAGQGSAGWWLITLGTLDAGPNYRLQLNRDAVQFSIVAQVAQTGQDESLRLGDDGDLRAGVVWPDPRFTDHGDDTVTDHLTGLMWAQKPTDFGTSNGEATWADAVDQMQDLELAGYDDWRL
;
A
#
# COMPACT_ATOMS: atom_id res chain seq x y z
N MET A 1 41.97 -7.48 56.79
CA MET A 1 42.46 -8.66 57.52
C MET A 1 43.96 -8.75 57.22
N LEU A 2 44.80 -8.54 58.25
CA LEU A 2 46.28 -8.78 58.32
C LEU A 2 47.16 -8.00 57.31
N CYS A 3 47.65 -6.78 57.59
CA CYS A 3 48.89 -6.43 58.31
C CYS A 3 50.01 -7.49 58.35
N TYR A 4 51.07 -7.28 57.57
CA TYR A 4 52.48 -7.66 57.85
C TYR A 4 53.38 -6.70 57.03
N ASP A 5 54.00 -5.68 57.62
CA ASP A 5 55.32 -5.66 58.28
C ASP A 5 56.51 -5.75 57.29
N SER A 6 57.28 -4.66 57.16
CA SER A 6 58.77 -4.71 57.08
C SER A 6 59.40 -3.31 57.11
N CYS A 7 60.04 -3.03 58.25
CA CYS A 7 61.06 -2.03 58.53
C CYS A 7 62.22 -1.98 57.51
N ARG A 8 62.72 -0.78 57.20
CA ARG A 8 64.17 -0.42 57.08
C ARG A 8 64.31 1.08 57.36
N LEU A 9 64.60 1.51 58.59
CA LEU A 9 65.91 1.66 59.26
C LEU A 9 66.79 2.80 58.69
N ASN A 10 66.65 3.96 59.34
CA ASN A 10 67.53 5.12 59.34
C ASN A 10 69.00 4.74 59.62
N VAL A 11 69.93 5.30 58.83
CA VAL A 11 71.34 5.40 59.20
C VAL A 11 71.83 6.81 58.88
N LEU A 12 71.68 7.73 59.84
CA LEU A 12 72.52 8.94 59.90
C LEU A 12 73.43 8.79 61.12
N ARG A 13 74.71 8.47 60.87
CA ARG A 13 75.76 8.39 61.89
C ARG A 13 76.20 9.81 62.24
N CYS A 14 75.68 10.35 63.33
CA CYS A 14 76.28 11.49 64.02
C CYS A 14 77.34 10.94 64.99
N ALA A 15 78.61 11.16 64.69
CA ALA A 15 79.73 10.76 65.53
C ALA A 15 80.01 11.86 66.57
N ILE A 16 79.63 11.60 67.81
CA ILE A 16 80.09 12.34 68.99
C ILE A 16 81.32 11.60 69.53
N PRO A 17 82.47 12.25 69.77
CA PRO A 17 83.45 11.77 70.73
C PRO A 17 83.31 12.50 72.07
N ALA A 18 83.55 11.72 73.10
CA ALA A 18 83.32 12.01 74.50
C ALA A 18 84.40 12.90 75.15
N MET A 19 83.93 13.64 76.16
CA MET A 19 84.62 14.14 77.35
C MET A 19 86.02 13.59 77.66
N ALA A 20 86.95 14.51 77.96
CA ALA A 20 88.00 14.29 78.96
C ALA A 20 87.99 15.43 79.98
N LEU A 21 87.52 15.11 81.19
CA LEU A 21 87.57 15.92 82.39
C LEU A 21 88.90 15.63 83.12
N ILE A 22 89.77 16.63 83.31
CA ILE A 22 90.84 16.60 84.31
C ILE A 22 90.73 17.84 85.20
N LEU A 23 90.54 17.60 86.50
CA LEU A 23 90.42 18.59 87.56
C LEU A 23 91.80 19.04 88.10
N VAL A 24 91.94 20.38 88.23
CA VAL A 24 92.39 21.16 89.41
C VAL A 24 93.85 21.05 89.88
N ALA A 25 94.55 22.20 89.86
CA ALA A 25 95.06 22.84 91.09
C ALA A 25 95.44 24.31 90.87
N CYS A 26 95.16 25.10 91.90
CA CYS A 26 95.29 26.54 92.04
C CYS A 26 96.75 27.02 92.14
N GLY A 27 97.04 28.19 91.58
CA GLY A 27 98.33 28.87 91.78
C GLY A 27 98.33 30.23 91.10
N GLY A 28 98.22 31.30 91.89
CA GLY A 28 98.24 32.66 91.40
C GLY A 28 99.51 33.00 90.61
N GLY A 29 99.31 33.80 89.57
CA GLY A 29 100.39 34.32 88.74
C GLY A 29 99.79 35.24 87.70
N SER A 30 99.71 36.52 88.05
CA SER A 30 99.47 37.62 87.12
C SER A 30 100.47 37.55 85.97
N GLY A 31 100.00 37.14 84.81
CA GLY A 31 100.65 37.32 83.53
C GLY A 31 99.53 37.46 82.53
N GLY A 32 99.09 38.69 82.28
CA GLY A 32 98.41 39.00 81.03
C GLY A 32 99.42 38.65 79.94
N GLY A 33 99.23 37.48 79.31
CA GLY A 33 99.66 37.35 77.93
C GLY A 33 98.86 38.39 77.17
N ASP A 34 99.56 39.26 76.46
CA ASP A 34 98.90 40.15 75.50
C ASP A 34 97.97 39.27 74.66
N PRO A 35 96.69 39.65 74.48
CA PRO A 35 95.80 38.92 73.59
C PRO A 35 96.50 38.75 72.24
N THR A 36 96.39 37.56 71.67
CA THR A 36 97.13 37.22 70.46
C THR A 36 96.23 37.32 69.24
N ASP A 37 96.86 37.53 68.08
CA ASP A 37 96.23 37.40 66.77
C ASP A 37 95.39 36.12 66.72
N PRO A 38 94.23 36.12 66.05
CA PRO A 38 93.37 34.95 66.03
C PRO A 38 94.13 33.76 65.45
N TYR A 39 94.00 32.58 66.07
CA TYR A 39 94.68 31.36 65.64
C TYR A 39 93.70 30.41 64.95
N ILE A 40 93.88 30.19 63.66
CA ILE A 40 93.05 29.27 62.87
C ILE A 40 93.39 27.84 63.27
N THR A 41 92.47 27.16 63.95
CA THR A 41 92.64 25.78 64.41
C THR A 41 92.27 24.77 63.34
N THR A 42 91.36 25.14 62.44
CA THR A 42 90.94 24.32 61.31
C THR A 42 90.80 25.22 60.07
N HIS A 43 91.70 25.05 59.11
CA HIS A 43 91.64 25.75 57.83
C HIS A 43 90.56 25.13 56.92
N PRO A 44 89.97 25.90 55.98
CA PRO A 44 89.13 25.33 54.95
C PRO A 44 89.92 24.28 54.15
N GLN A 45 89.26 23.18 53.81
CA GLN A 45 89.86 22.06 53.11
C GLN A 45 89.45 22.09 51.64
N ASP A 46 90.34 21.66 50.75
CA ASP A 46 90.02 21.39 49.35
C ASP A 46 88.78 20.50 49.25
N ARG A 47 87.90 20.79 48.30
CA ARG A 47 86.68 20.02 48.07
C ARG A 47 86.57 19.62 46.62
N THR A 48 86.38 18.33 46.40
CA THR A 48 85.97 17.77 45.11
C THR A 48 84.48 17.43 45.19
N VAL A 49 83.70 17.92 44.23
CA VAL A 49 82.27 17.67 44.11
C VAL A 49 81.88 17.47 42.65
N ASP A 50 80.74 16.85 42.40
CA ASP A 50 80.20 16.71 41.05
C ASP A 50 79.49 18.01 40.60
N ASP A 51 79.49 18.28 39.29
CA ASP A 51 78.72 19.36 38.66
C ASP A 51 77.26 19.38 39.14
N GLY A 52 76.77 20.55 39.56
CA GLY A 52 75.43 20.72 40.13
C GLY A 52 75.33 20.47 41.65
N SER A 53 76.43 20.17 42.34
CA SER A 53 76.45 20.01 43.80
C SER A 53 76.36 21.35 44.55
N GLU A 54 75.74 21.35 45.73
CA GLU A 54 75.84 22.50 46.65
C GLU A 54 77.11 22.42 47.51
N VAL A 55 77.88 23.52 47.59
CA VAL A 55 79.18 23.54 48.28
C VAL A 55 79.23 24.55 49.42
N THR A 56 79.86 24.16 50.54
CA THR A 56 80.21 25.06 51.65
C THR A 56 81.65 24.80 52.13
N PHE A 57 82.42 25.88 52.31
CA PHE A 57 83.72 25.89 53.00
C PHE A 57 83.56 26.47 54.40
N SER A 58 84.32 25.97 55.37
CA SER A 58 84.23 26.38 56.78
C SER A 58 85.62 26.61 57.38
N VAL A 59 85.69 27.46 58.41
CA VAL A 59 86.90 27.70 59.20
C VAL A 59 86.57 27.60 60.69
N GLU A 60 87.47 27.02 61.48
CA GLU A 60 87.40 27.09 62.95
C GLU A 60 88.58 27.88 63.49
N VAL A 61 88.30 28.78 64.43
CA VAL A 61 89.28 29.73 64.96
C VAL A 61 89.21 29.75 66.47
N SER A 62 90.38 29.66 67.10
CA SER A 62 90.55 29.88 68.53
C SER A 62 91.19 31.25 68.75
N SER A 63 90.59 32.06 69.61
CA SER A 63 91.19 33.32 70.06
C SER A 63 91.02 33.45 71.56
N ASP A 64 92.05 33.93 72.25
CA ASP A 64 92.02 34.32 73.65
C ASP A 64 91.62 35.79 73.84
N SER A 65 91.35 36.50 72.73
CA SER A 65 90.81 37.86 72.72
C SER A 65 89.31 37.88 73.08
N THR A 66 88.88 38.98 73.68
CA THR A 66 87.47 39.22 74.06
C THR A 66 86.69 40.02 73.02
N THR A 67 87.35 40.50 71.95
CA THR A 67 86.70 41.18 70.83
C THR A 67 86.12 40.17 69.84
N PRO A 68 84.91 40.40 69.26
CA PRO A 68 84.36 39.52 68.24
C PRO A 68 85.30 39.35 67.05
N LEU A 69 85.37 38.13 66.51
CA LEU A 69 86.09 37.85 65.27
C LEU A 69 85.31 38.43 64.09
N SER A 70 86.03 39.06 63.16
CA SER A 70 85.51 39.36 61.82
C SER A 70 86.12 38.43 60.79
N TYR A 71 85.29 37.90 59.91
CA TYR A 71 85.69 37.04 58.80
C TYR A 71 85.55 37.82 57.50
N GLN A 72 86.44 37.55 56.55
CA GLN A 72 86.31 38.02 55.18
C GLN A 72 86.84 36.93 54.25
N TRP A 73 85.94 36.23 53.58
CA TRP A 73 86.35 35.27 52.55
C TRP A 73 86.89 36.01 51.33
N GLN A 74 87.90 35.40 50.73
CA GLN A 74 88.60 35.87 49.55
C GLN A 74 88.67 34.76 48.52
N GLU A 75 88.55 35.13 47.26
CA GLU A 75 88.76 34.25 46.10
C GLU A 75 90.07 34.62 45.40
N HIS A 76 90.80 33.62 44.92
CA HIS A 76 92.03 33.83 44.17
C HIS A 76 91.74 34.13 42.71
N GLY A 77 91.99 35.37 42.28
CA GLY A 77 91.86 35.83 40.89
C GLY A 77 93.14 35.65 40.06
N ASN A 78 93.39 36.57 39.11
CA ASN A 78 94.57 36.58 38.23
C ASN A 78 95.85 37.03 38.99
N ALA A 79 96.32 36.15 39.89
CA ALA A 79 97.51 36.24 40.74
C ALA A 79 97.40 36.95 42.10
N ASP A 80 96.21 37.45 42.48
CA ASP A 80 95.96 38.05 43.80
C ASP A 80 94.64 37.57 44.42
N TRP A 81 94.44 37.87 45.70
CA TRP A 81 93.25 37.49 46.48
C TRP A 81 92.28 38.67 46.61
N ASP A 82 91.06 38.50 46.08
CA ASP A 82 89.99 39.50 46.11
C ASP A 82 88.92 39.16 47.14
N ASN A 83 88.37 40.15 47.84
CA ASN A 83 87.30 39.93 48.81
C ASN A 83 86.00 39.51 48.11
N ILE A 84 85.34 38.49 48.66
CA ILE A 84 84.00 38.09 48.27
C ILE A 84 83.01 38.95 49.06
N ASP A 85 82.23 39.77 48.35
CA ASP A 85 81.28 40.68 48.99
C ASP A 85 80.25 39.92 49.84
N GLY A 86 80.10 40.34 51.10
CA GLY A 86 79.11 39.78 52.03
C GLY A 86 79.46 38.40 52.62
N ALA A 87 80.63 37.84 52.31
CA ALA A 87 81.09 36.59 52.91
C ALA A 87 81.87 36.86 54.21
N ASP A 88 81.13 37.21 55.27
CA ASP A 88 81.63 37.69 56.56
C ASP A 88 81.40 36.74 57.75
N SER A 89 81.10 35.46 57.46
CA SER A 89 80.85 34.40 58.44
C SER A 89 81.97 33.36 58.47
N SER A 90 81.92 32.45 59.45
CA SER A 90 82.80 31.27 59.56
C SER A 90 82.60 30.26 58.42
N ASP A 91 81.51 30.36 57.69
CA ASP A 91 81.17 29.51 56.54
C ASP A 91 80.99 30.33 55.27
N LEU A 92 81.48 29.80 54.14
CA LEU A 92 81.23 30.30 52.79
C LEU A 92 80.40 29.27 52.02
N ALA A 93 79.11 29.56 51.83
CA ALA A 93 78.22 28.77 50.97
C ALA A 93 78.24 29.32 49.55
N LEU A 94 78.60 28.49 48.57
CA LEU A 94 78.64 28.87 47.15
C LEU A 94 77.32 28.62 46.41
N GLY A 95 76.38 27.89 47.03
CA GLY A 95 75.20 27.36 46.36
C GLY A 95 75.57 26.21 45.42
N THR A 96 74.76 25.99 44.38
CA THR A 96 75.03 25.04 43.30
C THR A 96 76.22 25.50 42.47
N VAL A 97 77.26 24.67 42.37
CA VAL A 97 78.46 24.94 41.57
C VAL A 97 78.40 24.22 40.24
N GLY A 98 78.96 24.83 39.19
CA GLY A 98 79.08 24.23 37.86
C GLY A 98 80.53 23.98 37.44
N LEU A 99 80.75 23.34 36.29
CA LEU A 99 82.12 23.15 35.75
C LEU A 99 82.92 24.45 35.55
N ASP A 100 82.25 25.58 35.32
CA ASP A 100 82.90 26.89 35.24
C ASP A 100 83.50 27.35 36.60
N ASP A 101 83.11 26.70 37.69
CA ASP A 101 83.64 26.95 39.05
C ASP A 101 84.86 26.07 39.38
N ASP A 102 85.26 25.15 38.50
CA ASP A 102 86.40 24.28 38.73
C ASP A 102 87.72 25.06 38.86
N GLY A 103 88.51 24.68 39.87
CA GLY A 103 89.81 25.29 40.14
C GLY A 103 89.74 26.62 40.91
N ARG A 104 88.54 27.14 41.22
CA ARG A 104 88.39 28.32 42.09
C ARG A 104 89.00 28.03 43.46
N ARG A 105 89.73 28.98 44.03
CA ARG A 105 90.40 28.83 45.33
C ARG A 105 89.92 29.90 46.30
N PHE A 106 89.62 29.48 47.51
CA PHE A 106 89.05 30.29 48.56
C PHE A 106 89.96 30.29 49.78
N ARG A 107 90.08 31.43 50.45
CA ARG A 107 90.67 31.52 51.79
C ARG A 107 89.87 32.51 52.60
N VAL A 108 90.00 32.49 53.91
CA VAL A 108 89.37 33.47 54.79
C VAL A 108 90.44 34.23 55.56
N GLN A 109 90.31 35.56 55.62
CA GLN A 109 91.04 36.36 56.57
C GLN A 109 90.18 36.51 57.82
N VAL A 110 90.76 36.19 58.98
CA VAL A 110 90.10 36.33 60.26
C VAL A 110 90.88 37.34 61.08
N SER A 111 90.18 38.34 61.58
CA SER A 111 90.80 39.43 62.34
C SER A 111 90.10 39.66 63.67
N ASN A 112 90.91 40.10 64.63
CA ASN A 112 90.47 40.74 65.87
C ASN A 112 91.21 42.08 66.01
N GLU A 113 91.11 42.74 67.17
CA GLU A 113 91.80 44.02 67.39
C GLU A 113 93.34 43.91 67.39
N GLU A 114 93.89 42.72 67.63
CA GLU A 114 95.33 42.48 67.78
C GLU A 114 96.01 42.18 66.44
N GLY A 115 95.33 41.49 65.54
CA GLY A 115 95.86 41.22 64.21
C GLY A 115 94.94 40.42 63.31
N THR A 116 95.50 40.04 62.16
CA THR A 116 94.81 39.30 61.11
C THR A 116 95.62 38.07 60.74
N GLU A 117 94.98 36.90 60.79
CA GLU A 117 95.53 35.65 60.25
C GLU A 117 94.74 35.24 59.00
N ALA A 118 95.45 34.89 57.94
CA ALA A 118 94.84 34.33 56.73
C ALA A 118 94.91 32.81 56.79
N SER A 119 93.80 32.16 56.44
CA SER A 119 93.79 30.70 56.34
C SER A 119 94.67 30.22 55.18
N ASP A 120 95.05 28.95 55.24
CA ASP A 120 95.43 28.21 54.04
C ASP A 120 94.29 28.29 53.01
N SER A 121 94.65 28.22 51.73
CA SER A 121 93.70 28.22 50.62
C SER A 121 93.09 26.85 50.42
N ALA A 122 91.78 26.78 50.22
CA ALA A 122 91.06 25.60 49.76
C ALA A 122 90.68 25.74 48.29
N GLN A 123 90.95 24.72 47.49
CA GLN A 123 90.52 24.61 46.09
C GLN A 123 89.18 23.90 45.99
N LEU A 124 88.28 24.47 45.21
CA LEU A 124 87.11 23.77 44.68
C LEU A 124 87.53 23.05 43.41
N THR A 125 87.29 21.74 43.36
CA THR A 125 87.35 20.94 42.15
C THR A 125 85.93 20.48 41.83
N VAL A 126 85.44 20.82 40.64
CA VAL A 126 84.14 20.38 40.14
C VAL A 126 84.37 19.36 39.05
N GLU A 127 83.92 18.12 39.27
CA GLU A 127 84.11 17.01 38.35
C GLU A 127 82.83 16.74 37.56
N GLU A 128 83.01 16.27 36.33
CA GLU A 128 81.88 15.79 35.53
C GLU A 128 81.39 14.45 36.10
N ALA A 129 80.07 14.30 36.24
CA ALA A 129 79.40 13.09 36.72
C ALA A 129 78.77 12.29 35.58
N ALA A 130 79.06 10.98 35.55
CA ALA A 130 78.46 10.06 34.61
C ALA A 130 76.95 9.89 34.90
N PRO A 131 76.13 9.55 33.90
CA PRO A 131 74.69 9.42 34.12
C PRO A 131 74.39 8.25 35.07
N THR A 132 73.54 8.49 36.06
CA THR A 132 73.05 7.48 37.02
C THR A 132 71.53 7.43 36.95
N ILE A 133 70.97 6.22 36.82
CA ILE A 133 69.51 5.99 36.80
C ILE A 133 69.04 5.73 38.23
N HIS A 134 68.05 6.51 38.68
CA HIS A 134 67.42 6.39 40.00
C HIS A 134 66.08 5.65 39.95
N GLN A 135 65.37 5.75 38.81
CA GLN A 135 64.13 5.03 38.55
C GLN A 135 64.17 4.41 37.16
N HIS A 136 63.98 3.10 37.10
CA HIS A 136 63.86 2.33 35.86
C HIS A 136 62.41 2.30 35.37
N PRO A 137 62.18 2.13 34.05
CA PRO A 137 60.83 1.88 33.54
C PRO A 137 60.23 0.62 34.16
N GLN A 138 58.92 0.61 34.39
CA GLN A 138 58.20 -0.48 35.04
C GLN A 138 57.39 -1.28 34.03
N SER A 139 57.35 -2.61 34.18
CA SER A 139 56.47 -3.48 33.40
C SER A 139 55.00 -3.09 33.55
N GLN A 140 54.20 -3.30 32.50
CA GLN A 140 52.80 -2.90 32.43
C GLN A 140 51.90 -4.05 31.98
N SER A 141 50.61 -3.98 32.33
CA SER A 141 49.55 -4.87 31.83
C SER A 141 48.32 -4.05 31.39
N PRO A 142 48.41 -3.32 30.26
CA PRO A 142 47.37 -2.39 29.82
C PRO A 142 46.16 -3.10 29.18
N THR A 143 45.14 -2.32 28.83
CA THR A 143 44.05 -2.74 27.93
C THR A 143 44.41 -2.36 26.49
N SER A 144 43.98 -3.16 25.51
CA SER A 144 44.21 -2.87 24.09
C SER A 144 43.63 -1.50 23.71
N GLY A 145 44.35 -0.74 22.90
CA GLY A 145 44.02 0.63 22.52
C GLY A 145 44.40 1.72 23.53
N ASP A 146 44.88 1.37 24.74
CA ASP A 146 45.38 2.35 25.71
C ASP A 146 46.76 2.90 25.30
N ASP A 147 47.02 4.14 25.71
CA ASP A 147 48.37 4.72 25.66
C ASP A 147 49.16 4.31 26.91
N VAL A 148 50.37 3.79 26.71
CA VAL A 148 51.26 3.35 27.79
C VAL A 148 52.47 4.26 27.88
N VAL A 149 52.72 4.84 29.06
CA VAL A 149 53.87 5.71 29.31
C VAL A 149 54.96 4.94 30.03
N MET A 150 56.15 4.90 29.43
CA MET A 150 57.40 4.42 30.03
C MET A 150 58.21 5.62 30.50
N GLU A 151 58.68 5.60 31.75
CA GLU A 151 59.42 6.71 32.35
C GLU A 151 60.77 6.26 32.92
N VAL A 152 61.76 7.15 32.90
CA VAL A 152 63.05 6.99 33.57
C VAL A 152 63.38 8.27 34.35
N ASP A 153 64.00 8.11 35.53
CA ASP A 153 64.62 9.21 36.28
C ASP A 153 66.13 9.01 36.32
N ALA A 154 66.89 10.00 35.85
CA ALA A 154 68.34 9.93 35.77
C ALA A 154 68.99 11.29 36.02
N SER A 155 70.16 11.29 36.65
CA SER A 155 70.98 12.48 36.89
C SER A 155 72.39 12.32 36.31
N GLY A 156 73.11 13.42 36.11
CA GLY A 156 74.49 13.45 35.61
C GLY A 156 74.81 14.84 35.04
N THR A 157 76.06 15.07 34.66
CA THR A 157 76.47 16.32 34.01
C THR A 157 75.80 16.45 32.65
N ALA A 158 75.21 17.62 32.38
CA ALA A 158 74.53 17.92 31.12
C ALA A 158 75.55 18.14 29.97
N PRO A 159 75.18 17.87 28.69
CA PRO A 159 73.87 17.44 28.21
C PRO A 159 73.63 15.93 28.42
N ILE A 160 72.50 15.59 29.06
CA ILE A 160 72.01 14.20 29.15
C ILE A 160 71.16 13.91 27.92
N THR A 161 71.44 12.78 27.26
CA THR A 161 70.71 12.28 26.10
C THR A 161 70.05 10.95 26.42
N TYR A 162 68.85 10.75 25.89
CA TYR A 162 68.08 9.52 26.04
C TYR A 162 67.88 8.86 24.69
N GLN A 163 67.86 7.53 24.67
CA GLN A 163 67.47 6.75 23.50
C GLN A 163 66.73 5.50 23.97
N TRP A 164 65.41 5.48 23.78
CA TRP A 164 64.62 4.28 24.05
C TRP A 164 64.92 3.17 23.05
N GLN A 165 64.87 1.94 23.53
CA GLN A 165 65.13 0.73 22.78
C GLN A 165 64.03 -0.30 23.04
N LEU A 166 63.65 -1.02 21.98
CA LEU A 166 62.64 -2.07 21.97
C LEU A 166 63.28 -3.42 21.65
N SER A 167 62.77 -4.48 22.28
CA SER A 167 63.10 -5.86 21.99
C SER A 167 61.82 -6.69 21.87
N HIS A 168 61.71 -7.44 20.79
CA HIS A 168 60.63 -8.42 20.53
C HIS A 168 61.06 -9.86 20.86
N ASP A 169 62.33 -10.07 21.22
CA ASP A 169 62.96 -11.39 21.40
C ASP A 169 63.46 -11.60 22.83
N GLN A 170 62.65 -11.14 23.80
CA GLN A 170 62.92 -11.28 25.23
C GLN A 170 64.25 -10.67 25.71
N GLY A 171 64.74 -9.67 24.99
CA GLY A 171 65.95 -8.93 25.31
C GLY A 171 67.23 -9.46 24.65
N GLU A 172 67.13 -10.43 23.73
CA GLU A 172 68.29 -10.94 22.99
C GLU A 172 68.86 -9.88 22.02
N SER A 173 67.99 -9.12 21.35
CA SER A 173 68.35 -8.00 20.49
C SER A 173 67.53 -6.74 20.78
N TRP A 174 68.11 -5.59 20.50
CA TRP A 174 67.54 -4.28 20.83
C TRP A 174 67.66 -3.32 19.66
N THR A 175 66.55 -2.71 19.27
CA THR A 175 66.48 -1.68 18.23
C THR A 175 66.15 -0.33 18.86
N ASN A 176 66.73 0.74 18.33
CA ASN A 176 66.40 2.09 18.79
C ASN A 176 64.99 2.46 18.31
N VAL A 177 64.17 2.95 19.22
CA VAL A 177 62.87 3.54 18.88
C VAL A 177 63.12 4.93 18.32
N THR A 178 62.68 5.15 17.09
CA THR A 178 62.86 6.42 16.38
C THR A 178 62.26 7.57 17.17
N ASP A 179 62.99 8.69 17.27
CA ASP A 179 62.60 9.94 17.93
C ASP A 179 62.26 9.88 19.43
N ALA A 180 62.36 8.70 20.06
CA ALA A 180 62.16 8.52 21.48
C ALA A 180 63.42 8.91 22.28
N THR A 181 63.64 10.22 22.44
CA THR A 181 64.84 10.81 23.05
C THR A 181 64.56 11.65 24.31
N SER A 182 63.39 11.45 24.91
CA SER A 182 62.95 12.10 26.15
C SER A 182 63.04 11.14 27.36
N PRO A 183 63.04 11.65 28.61
CA PRO A 183 62.98 10.81 29.82
C PRO A 183 61.66 10.03 29.95
N SER A 184 60.68 10.30 29.09
CA SER A 184 59.46 9.51 28.94
C SER A 184 59.25 9.09 27.48
N TYR A 185 58.64 7.92 27.27
CA TYR A 185 58.21 7.43 25.97
C TYR A 185 56.80 6.87 26.06
N THR A 186 55.92 7.34 25.18
CA THR A 186 54.53 6.88 25.10
C THR A 186 54.38 5.92 23.93
N ILE A 187 53.91 4.71 24.23
CA ILE A 187 53.40 3.73 23.27
C ILE A 187 51.94 4.12 23.04
N ILE A 188 51.60 4.51 21.81
CA ILE A 188 50.24 4.94 21.48
C ILE A 188 49.43 3.72 21.06
N ALA A 189 48.21 3.58 21.60
CA ALA A 189 47.26 2.53 21.25
C ALA A 189 47.88 1.13 21.22
N ILE A 190 48.30 0.63 22.38
CA ILE A 190 48.96 -0.68 22.50
C ILE A 190 48.02 -1.82 22.08
N ASP A 191 48.54 -2.87 21.45
CA ASP A 191 47.78 -4.04 21.05
C ASP A 191 48.37 -5.34 21.63
N ALA A 192 47.66 -6.45 21.46
CA ALA A 192 48.04 -7.76 21.96
C ALA A 192 49.34 -8.30 21.34
N ALA A 193 49.78 -7.79 20.18
CA ALA A 193 51.05 -8.19 19.58
C ALA A 193 52.25 -7.65 20.38
N ALA A 194 52.06 -6.62 21.20
CA ALA A 194 53.08 -6.10 22.11
C ALA A 194 53.32 -6.99 23.33
N VAL A 195 52.53 -8.04 23.59
CA VAL A 195 52.74 -8.92 24.74
C VAL A 195 54.11 -9.59 24.65
N GLY A 196 54.94 -9.39 25.68
CA GLY A 196 56.31 -9.87 25.75
C GLY A 196 57.36 -8.89 25.23
N ASP A 197 56.95 -7.79 24.57
CA ASP A 197 57.85 -6.72 24.16
C ASP A 197 58.50 -6.07 25.38
N ARG A 198 59.77 -5.72 25.21
CA ARG A 198 60.59 -5.12 26.26
C ARG A 198 61.10 -3.76 25.88
N TYR A 199 60.99 -2.81 26.80
CA TYR A 199 61.44 -1.43 26.63
C TYR A 199 62.51 -1.10 27.66
N ARG A 200 63.60 -0.49 27.19
CA ARG A 200 64.65 0.07 28.05
C ARG A 200 65.15 1.37 27.46
N VAL A 201 65.84 2.18 28.24
CA VAL A 201 66.42 3.44 27.77
C VAL A 201 67.93 3.44 28.01
N ARG A 202 68.67 3.87 26.99
CA ARG A 202 70.08 4.21 27.11
C ARG A 202 70.18 5.70 27.46
N VAL A 203 70.82 6.01 28.58
CA VAL A 203 71.04 7.37 29.06
C VAL A 203 72.53 7.66 28.98
N SER A 204 72.92 8.72 28.27
CA SER A 204 74.34 9.05 28.02
C SER A 204 74.64 10.54 28.14
N ASN A 205 75.86 10.84 28.58
CA ASN A 205 76.52 12.12 28.38
C ASN A 205 77.92 11.90 27.80
N ASP A 206 78.79 12.91 27.80
CA ASP A 206 80.13 12.83 27.22
C ASP A 206 81.10 11.90 27.99
N ILE A 207 80.74 11.47 29.20
CA ILE A 207 81.57 10.60 30.05
C ILE A 207 81.26 9.13 29.82
N ASP A 208 79.99 8.74 29.98
CA ASP A 208 79.56 7.35 29.91
C ASP A 208 78.09 7.22 29.47
N ALA A 209 77.69 5.98 29.19
CA ALA A 209 76.34 5.59 28.87
C ALA A 209 75.88 4.42 29.74
N VAL A 210 74.82 4.64 30.51
CA VAL A 210 74.15 3.61 31.29
C VAL A 210 72.86 3.16 30.59
N VAL A 211 72.44 1.94 30.85
CA VAL A 211 71.21 1.35 30.29
C VAL A 211 70.30 0.96 31.44
N SER A 212 69.02 1.30 31.35
CA SER A 212 68.04 0.92 32.35
C SER A 212 67.79 -0.58 32.37
N ASP A 213 67.24 -1.09 33.47
CA ASP A 213 66.49 -2.35 33.44
C ASP A 213 65.35 -2.26 32.42
N ALA A 214 64.96 -3.41 31.88
CA ALA A 214 63.93 -3.50 30.87
C ALA A 214 62.55 -3.70 31.50
N ALA A 215 61.60 -2.84 31.14
CA ALA A 215 60.18 -3.04 31.38
C ALA A 215 59.59 -4.00 30.34
N VAL A 216 58.60 -4.80 30.72
CA VAL A 216 57.91 -5.75 29.84
C VAL A 216 56.43 -5.40 29.74
N ILE A 217 55.83 -5.56 28.57
CA ILE A 217 54.38 -5.64 28.46
C ILE A 217 53.97 -7.08 28.81
N GLU A 218 53.51 -7.29 30.03
CA GLU A 218 53.30 -8.62 30.60
C GLU A 218 52.03 -9.29 30.06
N ALA A 219 50.99 -8.49 29.83
CA ALA A 219 49.73 -8.90 29.24
C ALA A 219 49.05 -7.68 28.61
N VAL A 220 48.19 -7.90 27.63
CA VAL A 220 47.27 -6.88 27.13
C VAL A 220 45.87 -7.47 27.24
N THR A 221 45.00 -6.81 28.00
CA THR A 221 43.61 -7.25 28.14
C THR A 221 42.82 -6.74 26.92
N PRO A 222 42.05 -7.57 26.21
CA PRO A 222 41.20 -7.09 25.11
C PRO A 222 40.28 -5.95 25.57
N ALA A 223 40.12 -4.93 24.73
CA ALA A 223 39.20 -3.83 25.00
C ALA A 223 37.75 -4.33 24.99
N THR A 224 36.92 -3.84 25.90
CA THR A 224 35.48 -4.10 25.83
C THR A 224 34.87 -3.13 24.82
N PRO A 225 34.22 -3.60 23.74
CA PRO A 225 33.61 -2.71 22.75
C PRO A 225 32.35 -2.05 23.29
N ASP A 226 32.09 -0.83 22.85
CA ASP A 226 30.76 -0.21 22.94
C ASP A 226 29.91 -0.74 21.78
N VAL A 227 28.85 -1.49 22.09
CA VAL A 227 28.02 -2.16 21.10
C VAL A 227 26.65 -1.50 20.99
N THR A 228 26.26 -1.18 19.76
CA THR A 228 24.86 -0.96 19.39
C THR A 228 24.30 -2.30 18.95
N TRP A 229 23.44 -2.88 19.77
CA TRP A 229 22.91 -4.22 19.53
C TRP A 229 21.92 -4.24 18.35
N PRO A 230 21.95 -5.30 17.52
CA PRO A 230 21.03 -5.42 16.39
C PRO A 230 19.60 -5.63 16.87
N SER A 231 18.66 -5.35 15.99
CA SER A 231 17.26 -5.78 16.12
C SER A 231 16.95 -6.90 15.16
N VAL A 232 15.91 -7.67 15.44
CA VAL A 232 15.36 -8.64 14.49
C VAL A 232 14.59 -7.88 13.41
N GLU A 233 14.84 -8.20 12.14
CA GLU A 233 14.20 -7.53 10.98
C GLU A 233 12.70 -7.82 10.89
N GLU A 234 12.34 -9.10 10.98
CA GLU A 234 10.96 -9.60 10.94
C GLU A 234 10.77 -10.72 11.97
N ALA A 235 9.54 -10.89 12.45
CA ALA A 235 9.20 -12.03 13.31
C ALA A 235 9.49 -13.34 12.58
N ILE A 236 10.02 -14.33 13.30
CA ILE A 236 10.09 -15.70 12.77
C ILE A 236 8.72 -16.36 12.88
N ILE A 237 8.51 -17.45 12.15
CA ILE A 237 7.24 -18.17 12.20
C ILE A 237 7.33 -19.29 13.24
N TYR A 238 6.24 -19.57 13.94
CA TYR A 238 6.17 -20.71 14.86
C TYR A 238 6.71 -22.00 14.21
N GLY A 239 7.62 -22.68 14.92
CA GLY A 239 8.35 -23.86 14.47
C GLY A 239 9.65 -23.59 13.70
N ASP A 240 9.98 -22.33 13.43
CA ASP A 240 11.34 -21.93 13.04
C ASP A 240 12.22 -21.82 14.29
N ALA A 241 13.53 -22.02 14.11
CA ALA A 241 14.50 -21.90 15.20
C ALA A 241 15.01 -20.45 15.33
N SER A 242 15.32 -20.02 16.54
CA SER A 242 15.79 -18.65 16.83
C SER A 242 17.05 -18.24 16.06
N ASP A 243 17.91 -19.17 15.69
CA ASP A 243 19.14 -18.90 14.93
C ASP A 243 18.89 -18.65 13.44
N THR A 244 17.64 -18.79 12.95
CA THR A 244 17.24 -18.33 11.61
C THR A 244 16.79 -16.87 11.57
N ALA A 245 16.70 -16.20 12.73
CA ALA A 245 16.34 -14.80 12.80
C ALA A 245 17.35 -13.92 12.05
N THR A 246 16.85 -13.01 11.21
CA THR A 246 17.70 -12.06 10.50
C THR A 246 17.94 -10.84 11.39
N LEU A 247 19.21 -10.57 11.70
CA LEU A 247 19.65 -9.48 12.56
C LEU A 247 20.12 -8.29 11.70
N ILE A 248 19.67 -7.08 12.04
CA ILE A 248 20.00 -5.84 11.31
C ILE A 248 20.48 -4.74 12.27
N ASP A 249 21.19 -3.76 11.70
CA ASP A 249 21.62 -2.52 12.38
C ASP A 249 22.55 -2.68 13.60
N GLY A 250 23.18 -3.86 13.77
CA GLY A 250 24.21 -4.08 14.78
C GLY A 250 25.55 -3.41 14.42
N SER A 251 26.22 -2.80 15.40
CA SER A 251 27.58 -2.25 15.23
C SER A 251 28.37 -2.24 16.54
N ALA A 252 29.70 -2.23 16.45
CA ALA A 252 30.61 -2.20 17.59
C ALA A 252 31.75 -1.20 17.36
N GLU A 253 32.13 -0.47 18.40
CA GLU A 253 33.24 0.48 18.37
C GLU A 253 34.16 0.35 19.59
N VAL A 254 35.45 0.64 19.41
CA VAL A 254 36.44 0.82 20.49
C VAL A 254 37.11 2.16 20.28
N ASN A 255 37.10 3.02 21.31
CA ASN A 255 37.69 4.37 21.26
C ASN A 255 37.21 5.20 20.05
N GLY A 256 35.95 5.04 19.64
CA GLY A 256 35.33 5.74 18.50
C GLY A 256 35.75 5.22 17.12
N SER A 257 36.42 4.07 17.05
CA SER A 257 36.75 3.37 15.82
C SER A 257 35.90 2.11 15.67
N SER A 258 35.34 1.89 14.48
CA SER A 258 34.54 0.71 14.17
C SER A 258 35.36 -0.58 14.30
N VAL A 259 34.75 -1.61 14.87
CA VAL A 259 35.29 -2.97 14.97
C VAL A 259 34.50 -3.90 14.05
N GLU A 260 35.20 -4.69 13.26
CA GLU A 260 34.59 -5.73 12.41
C GLU A 260 34.32 -7.00 13.24
N GLY A 261 33.19 -7.66 13.00
CA GLY A 261 32.76 -8.86 13.71
C GLY A 261 31.34 -9.28 13.36
N ASP A 262 30.94 -10.43 13.87
CA ASP A 262 29.63 -11.05 13.62
C ASP A 262 28.71 -10.94 14.84
N PHE A 263 27.42 -10.74 14.58
CA PHE A 263 26.37 -10.89 15.60
C PHE A 263 25.72 -12.25 15.42
N ILE A 264 25.72 -13.06 16.48
CA ILE A 264 25.21 -14.43 16.44
C ILE A 264 24.17 -14.67 17.53
N VAL A 265 23.13 -15.44 17.19
CA VAL A 265 22.21 -15.99 18.19
C VAL A 265 22.92 -17.14 18.90
N VAL A 266 23.00 -17.08 20.24
CA VAL A 266 23.83 -18.01 21.02
C VAL A 266 23.22 -19.40 21.11
N GLU A 267 21.88 -19.48 21.20
CA GLU A 267 21.13 -20.73 21.32
C GLU A 267 20.10 -20.85 20.19
N SER A 268 20.02 -22.05 19.62
CA SER A 268 19.00 -22.43 18.62
C SER A 268 17.85 -23.12 19.34
N GLU A 269 16.75 -22.41 19.53
CA GLU A 269 15.56 -22.86 20.24
C GLU A 269 14.31 -22.61 19.39
N MET A 270 13.30 -23.45 19.55
CA MET A 270 11.96 -23.22 19.00
C MET A 270 11.07 -22.68 20.10
N PHE A 271 10.42 -21.55 19.82
CA PHE A 271 9.57 -20.84 20.77
C PHE A 271 8.09 -20.98 20.40
N SER A 272 7.21 -20.81 21.40
CA SER A 272 5.78 -20.61 21.15
C SER A 272 5.54 -19.24 20.52
N VAL A 273 4.36 -19.00 19.95
CA VAL A 273 3.97 -17.67 19.47
C VAL A 273 4.08 -16.62 20.59
N GLY A 274 4.55 -15.41 20.25
CA GLY A 274 4.73 -14.29 21.17
C GLY A 274 6.13 -13.68 21.15
N GLU A 275 6.41 -12.82 22.13
CA GLU A 275 7.72 -12.19 22.33
C GLU A 275 8.57 -13.01 23.30
N HIS A 276 9.83 -13.26 22.93
CA HIS A 276 10.79 -14.02 23.73
C HIS A 276 12.13 -13.31 23.81
N ASP A 277 12.82 -13.47 24.93
CA ASP A 277 14.17 -13.00 25.13
C ASP A 277 15.17 -13.98 24.51
N ILE A 278 16.00 -13.54 23.57
CA ILE A 278 17.09 -14.33 22.99
C ILE A 278 18.45 -13.70 23.30
N LEU A 279 19.46 -14.53 23.51
CA LEU A 279 20.83 -14.09 23.76
C LEU A 279 21.60 -13.94 22.45
N ILE A 280 22.12 -12.74 22.20
CA ILE A 280 23.00 -12.41 21.08
C ILE A 280 24.41 -12.19 21.59
N ARG A 281 25.40 -12.71 20.87
CA ARG A 281 26.82 -12.43 21.11
C ARG A 281 27.41 -11.67 19.93
N PHE A 282 28.22 -10.66 20.22
CA PHE A 282 29.12 -10.06 19.25
C PHE A 282 30.47 -10.77 19.32
N ASP A 283 30.91 -11.34 18.20
CA ASP A 283 32.21 -11.98 18.04
C ASP A 283 33.10 -11.12 17.12
N PRO A 284 34.09 -10.39 17.66
CA PRO A 284 35.00 -9.58 16.86
C PRO A 284 35.94 -10.45 16.01
N GLU A 285 36.36 -9.93 14.86
CA GLU A 285 37.34 -10.61 14.00
C GLU A 285 38.72 -10.76 14.68
N ASP A 286 39.06 -9.83 15.58
CA ASP A 286 40.30 -9.84 16.38
C ASP A 286 39.99 -9.97 17.88
N PRO A 287 39.75 -11.21 18.37
CA PRO A 287 39.39 -11.47 19.76
C PRO A 287 40.55 -11.27 20.75
N ASP A 288 41.80 -11.19 20.27
CA ASP A 288 42.97 -10.93 21.11
C ASP A 288 43.03 -9.44 21.51
N ASN A 289 42.46 -8.55 20.69
CA ASN A 289 42.41 -7.10 20.95
C ASN A 289 41.05 -6.59 21.39
N VAL A 290 39.95 -7.24 21.01
CA VAL A 290 38.59 -6.84 21.38
C VAL A 290 37.86 -8.03 22.02
N ALA A 291 37.21 -7.81 23.16
CA ALA A 291 36.46 -8.87 23.84
C ALA A 291 35.10 -9.13 23.17
N SER A 292 34.68 -10.40 23.08
CA SER A 292 33.28 -10.74 22.81
C SER A 292 32.40 -10.27 23.98
N VAL A 293 31.21 -9.81 23.64
CA VAL A 293 30.18 -9.38 24.61
C VAL A 293 28.84 -10.00 24.25
N GLU A 294 27.93 -10.12 25.23
CA GLU A 294 26.61 -10.74 25.06
C GLU A 294 25.51 -9.79 25.56
N HIS A 295 24.33 -9.86 24.93
CA HIS A 295 23.14 -9.09 25.31
C HIS A 295 21.86 -9.80 24.90
N THR A 296 20.80 -9.53 25.63
CA THR A 296 19.48 -10.08 25.34
C THR A 296 18.67 -9.10 24.50
N ILE A 297 18.09 -9.58 23.41
CA ILE A 297 17.12 -8.82 22.60
C ILE A 297 15.79 -9.56 22.53
N ILE A 298 14.74 -8.88 22.09
CA ILE A 298 13.42 -9.46 21.91
C ILE A 298 13.29 -10.05 20.50
N LEU A 299 12.84 -11.30 20.43
CA LEU A 299 12.42 -12.00 19.22
C LEU A 299 10.90 -12.16 19.24
N ALA A 300 10.23 -11.66 18.20
CA ALA A 300 8.82 -11.95 17.97
C ALA A 300 8.66 -13.24 17.16
N VAL A 301 7.66 -14.04 17.53
CA VAL A 301 7.27 -15.28 16.85
C VAL A 301 5.81 -15.19 16.46
N ASP A 302 5.54 -15.17 15.15
CA ASP A 302 4.18 -15.09 14.61
C ASP A 302 3.55 -16.48 14.46
N PRO A 303 2.20 -16.59 14.52
CA PRO A 303 1.51 -17.84 14.25
C PRO A 303 1.84 -18.40 12.87
N ARG A 304 1.95 -19.72 12.78
CA ARG A 304 2.18 -20.38 11.50
C ARG A 304 0.91 -20.33 10.64
N PRO A 305 0.99 -19.83 9.38
CA PRO A 305 -0.14 -19.87 8.48
C PRO A 305 -0.51 -21.31 8.15
N LEU A 306 -1.81 -21.58 8.03
CA LEU A 306 -2.37 -22.84 7.58
C LEU A 306 -3.28 -22.62 6.38
N THR A 307 -3.23 -23.57 5.45
CA THR A 307 -4.18 -23.70 4.35
C THR A 307 -5.14 -24.86 4.64
N VAL A 308 -6.44 -24.62 4.51
CA VAL A 308 -7.44 -25.70 4.53
C VAL A 308 -7.59 -26.30 3.13
N SER A 309 -7.60 -27.63 3.03
CA SER A 309 -7.85 -28.38 1.80
C SER A 309 -8.85 -29.52 2.04
N GLY A 310 -9.24 -30.27 1.00
CA GLY A 310 -10.08 -31.48 1.14
C GLY A 310 -11.58 -31.27 1.28
N LEU A 311 -12.05 -30.02 1.18
CA LEU A 311 -13.48 -29.69 1.11
C LEU A 311 -13.97 -29.70 -0.34
N GLU A 312 -15.20 -30.19 -0.55
CA GLU A 312 -15.88 -30.24 -1.85
C GLU A 312 -17.32 -29.73 -1.70
N ALA A 313 -17.84 -28.99 -2.68
CA ALA A 313 -19.23 -28.52 -2.68
C ALA A 313 -20.11 -29.41 -3.54
N GLU A 314 -21.36 -29.62 -3.11
CA GLU A 314 -22.37 -30.36 -3.88
C GLU A 314 -23.28 -29.43 -4.68
N ASP A 315 -23.58 -29.83 -5.92
CA ASP A 315 -24.64 -29.21 -6.72
C ASP A 315 -26.00 -29.40 -6.04
N LYS A 316 -26.90 -28.43 -6.21
CA LYS A 316 -28.26 -28.50 -5.69
C LYS A 316 -29.30 -28.09 -6.74
N GLU A 317 -30.51 -28.58 -6.56
CA GLU A 317 -31.68 -28.00 -7.21
C GLU A 317 -32.09 -26.72 -6.46
N TYR A 318 -32.62 -25.74 -7.18
CA TYR A 318 -33.11 -24.49 -6.60
C TYR A 318 -34.18 -24.75 -5.53
N ASP A 319 -33.91 -24.31 -4.31
CA ASP A 319 -34.78 -24.48 -3.14
C ASP A 319 -35.15 -23.14 -2.46
N GLY A 320 -34.85 -22.01 -3.12
CA GLY A 320 -35.11 -20.66 -2.61
C GLY A 320 -34.13 -20.20 -1.52
N THR A 321 -33.07 -20.96 -1.23
CA THR A 321 -32.07 -20.62 -0.21
C THR A 321 -30.65 -20.60 -0.77
N ASP A 322 -29.80 -19.81 -0.11
CA ASP A 322 -28.35 -19.74 -0.38
C ASP A 322 -27.56 -20.84 0.33
N ALA A 323 -28.20 -21.75 1.07
CA ALA A 323 -27.49 -22.78 1.82
C ALA A 323 -26.76 -23.75 0.87
N ALA A 324 -25.46 -23.92 1.09
CA ALA A 324 -24.63 -24.88 0.37
C ALA A 324 -24.34 -26.11 1.24
N VAL A 325 -24.21 -27.26 0.60
CA VAL A 325 -23.73 -28.48 1.25
C VAL A 325 -22.28 -28.67 0.86
N VAL A 326 -21.41 -28.68 1.86
CA VAL A 326 -19.98 -28.95 1.70
C VAL A 326 -19.67 -30.30 2.35
N THR A 327 -18.95 -31.13 1.64
CA THR A 327 -18.51 -32.47 2.05
C THR A 327 -16.98 -32.57 1.99
N GLY A 328 -16.45 -33.78 2.22
CA GLY A 328 -15.02 -34.05 2.28
C GLY A 328 -14.49 -34.11 3.71
N ASP A 329 -13.24 -34.54 3.82
CA ASP A 329 -12.49 -34.60 5.07
C ASP A 329 -11.47 -33.45 5.04
N PRO A 330 -11.70 -32.34 5.78
CA PRO A 330 -10.82 -31.19 5.68
C PRO A 330 -9.44 -31.49 6.25
N VAL A 331 -8.41 -30.99 5.58
CA VAL A 331 -7.00 -31.16 5.94
C VAL A 331 -6.38 -29.80 6.24
N LEU A 332 -5.63 -29.71 7.33
CA LEU A 332 -4.78 -28.56 7.65
C LEU A 332 -3.38 -28.80 7.07
N GLU A 333 -3.10 -28.17 5.94
CA GLU A 333 -1.76 -28.18 5.34
C GLU A 333 -0.81 -27.32 6.20
N GLU A 334 0.47 -27.67 6.23
CA GLU A 334 1.55 -26.91 6.91
C GLU A 334 1.56 -27.01 8.45
N ALA A 335 0.59 -27.71 9.05
CA ALA A 335 0.62 -28.10 10.45
C ALA A 335 1.87 -28.94 10.76
N LEU A 336 2.50 -28.70 11.91
CA LEU A 336 3.70 -29.43 12.32
C LEU A 336 3.33 -30.84 12.79
N GLU A 337 4.17 -31.81 12.45
CA GLU A 337 3.97 -33.18 12.90
C GLU A 337 4.14 -33.28 14.42
N GLY A 338 3.10 -33.76 15.10
CA GLY A 338 3.08 -33.94 16.55
C GLY A 338 2.29 -32.88 17.31
N ASP A 339 1.97 -31.76 16.67
CA ASP A 339 1.15 -30.69 17.26
C ASP A 339 -0.33 -31.11 17.28
N ASP A 340 -1.01 -30.81 18.39
CA ASP A 340 -2.44 -31.01 18.58
C ASP A 340 -3.20 -29.80 18.02
N VAL A 341 -3.40 -29.80 16.71
CA VAL A 341 -4.18 -28.81 15.97
C VAL A 341 -5.15 -29.51 15.03
N SER A 342 -6.42 -29.11 15.07
CA SER A 342 -7.51 -29.68 14.27
C SER A 342 -8.50 -28.59 13.89
N LEU A 343 -9.31 -28.84 12.85
CA LEU A 343 -10.47 -27.99 12.58
C LEU A 343 -11.63 -28.36 13.52
N SER A 344 -12.39 -27.34 13.90
CA SER A 344 -13.61 -27.43 14.69
C SER A 344 -14.62 -26.40 14.20
N GLY A 345 -15.68 -26.19 14.98
CA GLY A 345 -16.78 -25.31 14.62
C GLY A 345 -17.87 -26.03 13.83
N THR A 346 -18.85 -25.24 13.38
CA THR A 346 -19.88 -25.68 12.43
C THR A 346 -19.69 -24.82 11.19
N LEU A 347 -19.26 -25.45 10.09
CA LEU A 347 -19.06 -24.77 8.81
C LEU A 347 -20.40 -24.18 8.33
N ASP A 348 -20.46 -22.87 8.14
CA ASP A 348 -21.56 -22.18 7.46
C ASP A 348 -21.12 -21.93 6.02
N ALA A 349 -21.62 -22.75 5.11
CA ALA A 349 -21.32 -22.65 3.68
C ALA A 349 -22.53 -22.08 2.93
N ARG A 350 -22.32 -21.02 2.15
CA ARG A 350 -23.39 -20.33 1.44
C ARG A 350 -22.98 -20.03 0.01
N PHE A 351 -23.88 -20.28 -0.94
CA PHE A 351 -23.75 -19.73 -2.27
C PHE A 351 -23.79 -18.20 -2.21
N ALA A 352 -22.93 -17.53 -2.97
CA ALA A 352 -22.91 -16.07 -3.07
C ALA A 352 -24.19 -15.49 -3.68
N SER A 353 -24.97 -16.33 -4.38
CA SER A 353 -26.29 -16.01 -4.92
C SER A 353 -27.20 -17.24 -4.82
N PRO A 354 -28.46 -17.10 -4.37
CA PRO A 354 -29.42 -18.20 -4.34
C PRO A 354 -29.98 -18.55 -5.73
N ALA A 355 -29.67 -17.78 -6.78
CA ALA A 355 -30.23 -17.97 -8.12
C ALA A 355 -29.52 -19.07 -8.93
N VAL A 356 -30.26 -19.71 -9.84
CA VAL A 356 -29.77 -20.75 -10.75
C VAL A 356 -28.52 -20.33 -11.51
N GLY A 357 -27.55 -21.23 -11.65
CA GLY A 357 -26.32 -21.01 -12.41
C GLY A 357 -25.38 -22.21 -12.34
N ASP A 358 -24.52 -22.36 -13.36
CA ASP A 358 -23.68 -23.55 -13.54
C ASP A 358 -22.44 -23.60 -12.63
N GLU A 359 -21.95 -22.44 -12.17
CA GLU A 359 -20.76 -22.31 -11.31
C GLU A 359 -20.98 -21.14 -10.33
N ARG A 360 -21.68 -21.41 -9.24
CA ARG A 360 -21.93 -20.41 -8.18
C ARG A 360 -20.85 -20.52 -7.11
N ASP A 361 -20.16 -19.40 -6.87
CA ASP A 361 -19.18 -19.27 -5.78
C ASP A 361 -19.82 -19.55 -4.42
N ILE A 362 -19.08 -20.21 -3.54
CA ILE A 362 -19.48 -20.51 -2.17
C ILE A 362 -18.56 -19.79 -1.19
N VAL A 363 -19.17 -19.06 -0.27
CA VAL A 363 -18.50 -18.44 0.87
C VAL A 363 -18.50 -19.43 2.02
N LEU A 364 -17.32 -19.64 2.61
CA LEU A 364 -17.10 -20.49 3.77
C LEU A 364 -16.87 -19.63 5.01
N ASP A 365 -17.70 -19.81 6.02
CA ASP A 365 -17.55 -19.18 7.34
C ASP A 365 -17.54 -20.25 8.45
N GLY A 366 -16.98 -19.90 9.61
CA GLY A 366 -17.00 -20.79 10.79
C GLY A 366 -15.91 -21.88 10.81
N LEU A 367 -14.86 -21.74 10.00
CA LEU A 367 -13.63 -22.53 10.14
C LEU A 367 -12.88 -22.05 11.39
N GLU A 368 -12.84 -22.88 12.42
CA GLU A 368 -12.16 -22.58 13.68
C GLU A 368 -11.10 -23.64 13.98
N LEU A 369 -9.96 -23.25 14.55
CA LEU A 369 -8.95 -24.20 15.04
C LEU A 369 -9.27 -24.63 16.48
N THR A 370 -8.95 -25.88 16.80
CA THR A 370 -9.01 -26.46 18.15
C THR A 370 -7.78 -27.30 18.41
N GLY A 371 -7.54 -27.61 19.68
CA GLY A 371 -6.44 -28.45 20.15
C GLY A 371 -5.54 -27.66 21.10
N ALA A 372 -4.57 -28.33 21.72
CA ALA A 372 -3.67 -27.67 22.67
C ALA A 372 -2.77 -26.62 22.00
N ASP A 373 -2.45 -26.80 20.71
CA ASP A 373 -1.50 -25.96 19.98
C ASP A 373 -2.20 -24.98 19.02
N SER A 374 -3.54 -24.85 19.07
CA SER A 374 -4.31 -24.06 18.09
C SER A 374 -3.91 -22.58 18.04
N ASP A 375 -3.50 -21.99 19.16
CA ASP A 375 -3.09 -20.58 19.25
C ASP A 375 -1.75 -20.31 18.53
N SER A 376 -1.00 -21.37 18.20
CA SER A 376 0.26 -21.29 17.45
C SER A 376 0.07 -21.18 15.94
N TYR A 377 -1.18 -21.23 15.48
CA TYR A 377 -1.54 -21.28 14.06
C TYR A 377 -2.62 -20.27 13.71
N VAL A 378 -2.69 -19.94 12.42
CA VAL A 378 -3.76 -19.11 11.87
C VAL A 378 -4.18 -19.65 10.50
N ILE A 379 -5.48 -19.79 10.26
CA ILE A 379 -5.98 -20.13 8.93
C ILE A 379 -5.85 -18.89 8.05
N THR A 380 -5.01 -18.96 7.02
CA THR A 380 -4.82 -17.86 6.05
C THR A 380 -5.57 -18.07 4.75
N SER A 381 -5.95 -19.31 4.45
CA SER A 381 -6.63 -19.68 3.20
C SER A 381 -7.49 -20.92 3.37
N ALA A 382 -8.59 -20.93 2.60
CA ALA A 382 -9.51 -22.05 2.43
C ALA A 382 -9.71 -22.27 0.92
N PRO A 383 -10.20 -23.44 0.46
CA PRO A 383 -10.36 -23.68 -0.97
C PRO A 383 -11.50 -22.82 -1.54
N ASP A 384 -11.31 -22.29 -2.74
CA ASP A 384 -12.39 -21.66 -3.51
C ASP A 384 -13.35 -22.76 -3.98
N LEU A 385 -14.57 -22.78 -3.45
CA LEU A 385 -15.59 -23.76 -3.81
C LEU A 385 -16.61 -23.15 -4.76
N VAL A 386 -16.99 -23.93 -5.77
CA VAL A 386 -18.09 -23.64 -6.69
C VAL A 386 -18.98 -24.87 -6.82
N ALA A 387 -20.27 -24.66 -7.01
CA ALA A 387 -21.22 -25.71 -7.37
C ALA A 387 -22.37 -25.13 -8.21
N ALA A 388 -23.11 -25.99 -8.90
CA ALA A 388 -24.27 -25.59 -9.69
C ALA A 388 -25.52 -25.49 -8.83
N ILE A 389 -26.36 -24.49 -9.12
CA ILE A 389 -27.77 -24.46 -8.71
C ILE A 389 -28.60 -24.71 -9.97
N THR A 390 -29.21 -25.89 -10.10
CA THR A 390 -30.03 -26.23 -11.28
C THR A 390 -31.46 -25.72 -11.11
N ALA A 391 -32.07 -25.28 -12.20
CA ALA A 391 -33.47 -24.83 -12.18
C ALA A 391 -34.40 -25.94 -11.70
N ARG A 392 -35.42 -25.54 -10.94
CA ARG A 392 -36.41 -26.46 -10.40
C ARG A 392 -37.53 -26.72 -11.42
N PRO A 393 -37.94 -27.99 -11.63
CA PRO A 393 -39.08 -28.30 -12.49
C PRO A 393 -40.39 -27.78 -11.90
N LEU A 394 -41.21 -27.16 -12.75
CA LEU A 394 -42.60 -26.81 -12.48
C LEU A 394 -43.52 -27.68 -13.30
N GLY A 395 -44.67 -28.04 -12.73
CA GLY A 395 -45.77 -28.67 -13.45
C GLY A 395 -46.99 -27.75 -13.52
N VAL A 396 -48.00 -28.15 -14.30
CA VAL A 396 -49.34 -27.55 -14.29
C VAL A 396 -50.32 -28.48 -13.57
N GLU A 397 -51.20 -27.93 -12.73
CA GLU A 397 -52.06 -28.75 -11.84
C GLU A 397 -53.19 -29.49 -12.57
N ASP A 398 -53.64 -28.94 -13.69
CA ASP A 398 -54.77 -29.40 -14.48
C ASP A 398 -54.39 -29.47 -15.98
N GLU A 399 -55.29 -29.95 -16.83
CA GLU A 399 -55.08 -29.96 -18.29
C GLU A 399 -55.06 -28.51 -18.81
N LEU A 400 -53.85 -27.96 -18.92
CA LEU A 400 -53.58 -26.65 -19.48
C LEU A 400 -54.09 -26.57 -20.91
N SER A 401 -54.83 -25.50 -21.23
CA SER A 401 -55.31 -25.26 -22.58
C SER A 401 -55.17 -23.80 -23.00
N ALA A 402 -55.05 -23.56 -24.29
CA ALA A 402 -55.02 -22.24 -24.88
C ALA A 402 -56.39 -21.89 -25.48
N SER A 403 -56.92 -20.71 -25.17
CA SER A 403 -58.24 -20.30 -25.67
C SER A 403 -58.16 -19.78 -27.10
N ASP A 404 -59.09 -20.22 -27.94
CA ASP A 404 -59.39 -19.57 -29.21
C ASP A 404 -59.89 -18.13 -28.98
N ARG A 405 -59.64 -17.24 -29.95
CA ARG A 405 -60.15 -15.86 -29.87
C ARG A 405 -60.41 -15.24 -31.24
N GLU A 406 -61.17 -14.15 -31.26
CA GLU A 406 -61.26 -13.28 -32.44
C GLU A 406 -59.99 -12.44 -32.58
N TYR A 407 -59.71 -12.02 -33.82
CA TYR A 407 -58.61 -11.12 -34.13
C TYR A 407 -58.71 -9.82 -33.34
N ASP A 408 -57.66 -9.49 -32.59
CA ASP A 408 -57.56 -8.28 -31.76
C ASP A 408 -56.21 -7.53 -31.94
N GLY A 409 -55.37 -7.97 -32.87
CA GLY A 409 -54.05 -7.40 -33.14
C GLY A 409 -52.94 -7.77 -32.14
N SER A 410 -53.24 -8.48 -31.06
CA SER A 410 -52.27 -8.94 -30.07
C SER A 410 -51.65 -10.29 -30.45
N THR A 411 -50.45 -10.62 -29.95
CA THR A 411 -49.90 -11.98 -30.02
C THR A 411 -50.18 -12.80 -28.76
N VAL A 412 -50.75 -12.19 -27.72
CA VAL A 412 -51.07 -12.85 -26.45
C VAL A 412 -52.25 -13.80 -26.64
N ILE A 413 -52.18 -14.95 -25.98
CA ILE A 413 -53.25 -15.94 -25.90
C ILE A 413 -53.61 -16.13 -24.43
N ALA A 414 -54.91 -16.15 -24.13
CA ALA A 414 -55.39 -16.50 -22.80
C ALA A 414 -55.21 -17.99 -22.57
N LEU A 415 -54.71 -18.34 -21.39
CA LEU A 415 -54.63 -19.72 -20.93
C LEU A 415 -55.80 -20.02 -20.00
N GLU A 416 -56.24 -21.27 -20.01
CA GLU A 416 -57.13 -21.83 -19.00
C GLU A 416 -56.37 -22.90 -18.23
N ASN A 417 -56.56 -22.91 -16.90
CA ASN A 417 -55.87 -23.80 -15.96
C ASN A 417 -54.34 -23.59 -15.91
N ASP A 418 -53.91 -22.33 -15.90
CA ASP A 418 -52.51 -21.85 -15.90
C ASP A 418 -51.83 -21.84 -14.52
N ALA A 419 -52.46 -22.47 -13.52
CA ALA A 419 -51.88 -22.60 -12.19
C ALA A 419 -50.63 -23.50 -12.22
N LEU A 420 -49.50 -22.92 -11.84
CA LEU A 420 -48.22 -23.61 -11.70
C LEU A 420 -48.15 -24.33 -10.34
N SER A 421 -47.65 -25.57 -10.38
CA SER A 421 -47.32 -26.38 -9.21
C SER A 421 -45.81 -26.48 -9.04
N GLY A 422 -45.35 -26.51 -7.78
CA GLY A 422 -43.92 -26.62 -7.44
C GLY A 422 -43.21 -25.28 -7.24
N VAL A 423 -43.90 -24.15 -7.42
CA VAL A 423 -43.36 -22.82 -7.09
C VAL A 423 -43.14 -22.74 -5.57
N ILE A 424 -41.96 -22.26 -5.16
CA ILE A 424 -41.60 -22.14 -3.74
C ILE A 424 -42.35 -20.95 -3.13
N ASP A 425 -42.82 -21.12 -1.89
CA ASP A 425 -43.53 -20.08 -1.15
C ASP A 425 -42.68 -18.80 -1.05
N GLY A 426 -43.22 -17.69 -1.59
CA GLY A 426 -42.55 -16.38 -1.62
C GLY A 426 -42.04 -15.99 -3.02
N ASP A 427 -41.82 -16.96 -3.90
CA ASP A 427 -41.42 -16.70 -5.28
C ASP A 427 -42.62 -16.23 -6.11
N THR A 428 -42.33 -15.36 -7.07
CA THR A 428 -43.32 -14.89 -8.05
C THR A 428 -42.97 -15.43 -9.43
N VAL A 429 -43.76 -16.41 -9.87
CA VAL A 429 -43.68 -17.04 -11.19
C VAL A 429 -45.09 -17.16 -11.76
N MET A 430 -45.24 -16.78 -13.02
CA MET A 430 -46.50 -16.79 -13.77
C MET A 430 -46.27 -17.45 -15.13
N LEU A 431 -47.31 -18.04 -15.71
CA LEU A 431 -47.25 -18.62 -17.04
C LEU A 431 -47.97 -17.70 -18.03
N SER A 432 -47.31 -17.34 -19.13
CA SER A 432 -47.91 -16.60 -20.22
C SER A 432 -47.81 -17.39 -21.53
N ALA A 433 -48.64 -17.02 -22.50
CA ALA A 433 -48.73 -17.68 -23.79
C ALA A 433 -48.78 -16.68 -24.93
N THR A 434 -48.02 -16.95 -25.98
CA THR A 434 -48.02 -16.14 -27.20
C THR A 434 -48.05 -16.99 -28.45
N VAL A 435 -48.48 -16.39 -29.56
CA VAL A 435 -48.35 -16.94 -30.91
C VAL A 435 -47.38 -16.09 -31.73
N ALA A 436 -46.70 -16.69 -32.71
CA ALA A 436 -45.70 -15.99 -33.52
C ALA A 436 -46.25 -14.83 -34.39
N SER A 437 -47.55 -14.83 -34.72
CA SER A 437 -48.21 -13.71 -35.39
C SER A 437 -49.66 -13.57 -34.93
N PRO A 438 -50.20 -12.34 -34.87
CA PRO A 438 -51.56 -12.07 -34.43
C PRO A 438 -52.61 -12.44 -35.50
N ASP A 439 -52.20 -12.79 -36.71
CA ASP A 439 -53.10 -12.95 -37.86
C ASP A 439 -53.97 -14.21 -37.77
N VAL A 440 -55.15 -14.12 -38.39
CA VAL A 440 -56.13 -15.20 -38.48
C VAL A 440 -55.50 -16.46 -39.08
N ALA A 441 -55.54 -17.52 -38.29
CA ALA A 441 -55.18 -18.87 -38.69
C ALA A 441 -55.80 -19.87 -37.71
N ALA A 442 -56.08 -21.08 -38.17
CA ALA A 442 -56.42 -22.20 -37.30
C ALA A 442 -55.16 -22.80 -36.69
N ASP A 443 -55.29 -23.39 -35.50
CA ASP A 443 -54.28 -24.22 -34.84
C ASP A 443 -52.89 -23.57 -34.76
N ARG A 444 -52.82 -22.28 -34.41
CA ARG A 444 -51.54 -21.59 -34.25
C ARG A 444 -50.80 -22.18 -33.05
N GLU A 445 -49.55 -22.57 -33.28
CA GLU A 445 -48.64 -23.02 -32.22
C GLU A 445 -48.46 -21.93 -31.16
N VAL A 446 -48.67 -22.33 -29.90
CA VAL A 446 -48.55 -21.48 -28.72
C VAL A 446 -47.19 -21.70 -28.07
N THR A 447 -46.46 -20.61 -27.86
CA THR A 447 -45.22 -20.60 -27.07
C THR A 447 -45.55 -20.18 -25.64
N LEU A 448 -45.24 -21.08 -24.70
CA LEU A 448 -45.35 -20.83 -23.27
C LEU A 448 -44.08 -20.15 -22.75
N VAL A 449 -44.26 -19.17 -21.86
CA VAL A 449 -43.16 -18.43 -21.22
C VAL A 449 -43.43 -18.33 -19.73
N LEU A 450 -42.42 -18.67 -18.92
CA LEU A 450 -42.45 -18.36 -17.50
C LEU A 450 -42.03 -16.89 -17.31
N GLU A 451 -42.84 -16.14 -16.57
CA GLU A 451 -42.64 -14.74 -16.26
C GLU A 451 -42.65 -14.51 -14.76
N GLY A 452 -42.15 -13.35 -14.32
CA GLY A 452 -42.05 -13.01 -12.91
C GLY A 452 -40.59 -12.87 -12.46
N GLU A 453 -40.40 -12.33 -11.26
CA GLU A 453 -39.08 -11.98 -10.74
C GLU A 453 -38.17 -13.20 -10.54
N HIS A 454 -38.76 -14.38 -10.30
CA HIS A 454 -38.03 -15.60 -9.99
C HIS A 454 -38.10 -16.64 -11.11
N ALA A 455 -38.68 -16.31 -12.27
CA ALA A 455 -38.96 -17.27 -13.35
C ALA A 455 -37.71 -18.01 -13.84
N ASP A 456 -36.57 -17.33 -13.91
CA ASP A 456 -35.29 -17.91 -14.36
C ASP A 456 -34.76 -19.03 -13.44
N ASN A 457 -35.29 -19.14 -12.21
CA ASN A 457 -34.91 -20.21 -11.28
C ASN A 457 -35.68 -21.53 -11.52
N TYR A 458 -36.59 -21.53 -12.48
CA TYR A 458 -37.49 -22.63 -12.76
C TYR A 458 -37.50 -22.96 -14.25
N PHE A 459 -38.00 -24.15 -14.57
CA PHE A 459 -38.37 -24.50 -15.93
C PHE A 459 -39.70 -25.24 -15.91
N LEU A 460 -40.46 -25.15 -17.00
CA LEU A 460 -41.69 -25.93 -17.14
C LEU A 460 -41.32 -27.34 -17.58
N ASP A 461 -41.53 -28.32 -16.71
CA ASP A 461 -41.28 -29.73 -16.99
C ASP A 461 -42.44 -30.31 -17.80
N ASP A 462 -42.12 -31.14 -18.79
CA ASP A 462 -43.10 -31.76 -19.70
C ASP A 462 -44.16 -30.78 -20.27
N ALA A 463 -43.72 -29.59 -20.72
CA ALA A 463 -44.61 -28.58 -21.30
C ALA A 463 -45.46 -29.15 -22.46
N PRO A 464 -46.80 -29.00 -22.43
CA PRO A 464 -47.66 -29.54 -23.49
C PRO A 464 -47.57 -28.72 -24.77
N ASP A 465 -47.68 -29.39 -25.92
CA ASP A 465 -47.87 -28.72 -27.21
C ASP A 465 -49.29 -28.15 -27.28
N LEU A 466 -49.41 -26.83 -27.27
CA LEU A 466 -50.69 -26.14 -27.32
C LEU A 466 -50.89 -25.43 -28.66
N SER A 467 -52.16 -25.33 -29.07
CA SER A 467 -52.57 -24.58 -30.24
C SER A 467 -53.82 -23.76 -29.97
N ALA A 468 -53.91 -22.56 -30.55
CA ALA A 468 -55.09 -21.72 -30.50
C ALA A 468 -55.47 -21.22 -31.90
N SER A 469 -56.77 -21.18 -32.19
CA SER A 469 -57.30 -20.61 -33.42
C SER A 469 -57.65 -19.14 -33.25
N ILE A 470 -57.21 -18.31 -34.21
CA ILE A 470 -57.61 -16.90 -34.30
C ILE A 470 -58.63 -16.77 -35.43
N THR A 471 -59.86 -16.40 -35.10
CA THR A 471 -60.94 -16.22 -36.09
C THR A 471 -61.08 -14.77 -36.54
N PRO A 472 -61.54 -14.52 -37.78
CA PRO A 472 -61.73 -13.15 -38.24
C PRO A 472 -62.67 -12.33 -37.37
N LYS A 473 -62.32 -11.07 -37.14
CA LYS A 473 -63.19 -10.11 -36.45
C LYS A 473 -64.22 -9.53 -37.40
N TRP A 474 -65.45 -9.34 -36.92
CA TRP A 474 -66.49 -8.68 -37.72
C TRP A 474 -66.30 -7.16 -37.76
N VAL A 475 -66.41 -6.60 -38.96
CA VAL A 475 -66.52 -5.16 -39.20
C VAL A 475 -67.86 -4.89 -39.85
N GLU A 476 -68.71 -4.13 -39.16
CA GLU A 476 -69.98 -3.68 -39.71
C GLU A 476 -69.76 -2.42 -40.53
N ILE A 477 -70.15 -2.48 -41.81
CA ILE A 477 -70.10 -1.36 -42.75
C ILE A 477 -71.50 -0.78 -42.87
N THR A 478 -71.66 0.48 -42.49
CA THR A 478 -72.93 1.21 -42.55
C THR A 478 -72.83 2.31 -43.60
N PRO A 479 -73.48 2.17 -44.77
CA PRO A 479 -73.51 3.23 -45.78
C PRO A 479 -74.16 4.51 -45.24
N ASP A 480 -73.61 5.67 -45.62
CA ASP A 480 -74.20 6.95 -45.26
C ASP A 480 -75.56 7.15 -45.95
N SER A 481 -76.50 7.81 -45.26
CA SER A 481 -77.86 8.00 -45.78
C SER A 481 -77.94 9.06 -46.88
N GLY A 482 -78.87 8.90 -47.84
CA GLY A 482 -79.21 9.95 -48.81
C GLY A 482 -78.29 10.04 -50.03
N GLN A 483 -77.42 9.05 -50.22
CA GLN A 483 -76.51 8.98 -51.36
C GLN A 483 -77.29 8.78 -52.67
N SER A 484 -77.06 9.66 -53.65
CA SER A 484 -77.80 9.69 -54.91
C SER A 484 -76.99 10.30 -56.05
N LYS A 485 -77.46 10.09 -57.29
CA LYS A 485 -76.97 10.79 -58.49
C LYS A 485 -78.12 11.09 -59.46
N PHE A 486 -77.91 11.98 -60.43
CA PHE A 486 -78.83 12.09 -61.56
C PHE A 486 -78.54 11.03 -62.62
N TYR A 487 -79.59 10.64 -63.36
CA TYR A 487 -79.44 9.75 -64.50
C TYR A 487 -78.49 10.37 -65.54
N GLY A 488 -77.49 9.60 -65.98
CA GLY A 488 -76.43 10.05 -66.90
C GLY A 488 -75.17 10.58 -66.21
N ASP A 489 -75.21 10.89 -64.92
CA ASP A 489 -74.02 11.31 -64.16
C ASP A 489 -73.09 10.13 -63.85
N PRO A 490 -71.76 10.37 -63.75
CA PRO A 490 -70.83 9.36 -63.24
C PRO A 490 -71.21 8.93 -61.82
N ASP A 491 -70.87 7.70 -61.46
CA ASP A 491 -71.12 7.19 -60.10
C ASP A 491 -70.30 7.98 -59.07
N PRO A 492 -70.93 8.47 -57.97
CA PRO A 492 -70.19 9.07 -56.87
C PRO A 492 -69.47 7.98 -56.08
N GLU A 493 -68.41 8.38 -55.37
CA GLU A 493 -67.81 7.53 -54.35
C GLU A 493 -68.79 7.38 -53.19
N LEU A 494 -69.15 6.14 -52.87
CA LEU A 494 -70.08 5.85 -51.79
C LEU A 494 -69.36 5.94 -50.44
N THR A 495 -69.91 6.74 -49.54
CA THR A 495 -69.40 7.01 -48.19
C THR A 495 -70.07 6.08 -47.16
N TYR A 496 -69.34 5.76 -46.10
CA TYR A 496 -69.75 4.81 -45.08
C TYR A 496 -69.01 5.01 -43.76
N THR A 497 -69.53 4.42 -42.70
CA THR A 497 -68.85 4.23 -41.42
C THR A 497 -68.54 2.75 -41.19
N ALA A 498 -67.35 2.46 -40.65
CA ALA A 498 -66.89 1.10 -40.35
C ALA A 498 -66.75 0.92 -38.84
N ASN A 499 -67.55 0.03 -38.26
CA ASN A 499 -67.54 -0.26 -36.82
C ASN A 499 -66.89 -1.63 -36.58
N GLY A 500 -65.87 -1.68 -35.72
CA GLY A 500 -65.18 -2.92 -35.33
C GLY A 500 -63.78 -3.11 -35.92
N LEU A 501 -63.38 -2.28 -36.89
CA LEU A 501 -61.99 -2.22 -37.37
C LEU A 501 -61.07 -1.74 -36.24
N ILE A 502 -59.91 -2.38 -36.08
CA ILE A 502 -58.93 -1.99 -35.05
C ILE A 502 -58.19 -0.73 -35.50
N ASP A 503 -57.88 0.15 -34.56
CA ASP A 503 -57.13 1.39 -34.83
C ASP A 503 -55.78 1.08 -35.50
N GLY A 504 -55.54 1.70 -36.65
CA GLY A 504 -54.34 1.50 -37.46
C GLY A 504 -54.51 0.53 -38.63
N ASP A 505 -55.55 -0.29 -38.64
CA ASP A 505 -55.91 -1.12 -39.79
C ASP A 505 -56.69 -0.32 -40.83
N GLU A 506 -56.53 -0.67 -42.11
CA GLU A 506 -57.12 0.07 -43.23
C GLU A 506 -58.09 -0.80 -44.04
N LEU A 507 -59.17 -0.19 -44.50
CA LEU A 507 -60.04 -0.74 -45.53
C LEU A 507 -59.51 -0.35 -46.91
N SER A 508 -59.68 -1.24 -47.89
CA SER A 508 -59.37 -0.97 -49.29
C SER A 508 -60.59 -1.24 -50.17
N GLY A 509 -60.60 -0.68 -51.39
CA GLY A 509 -61.73 -0.83 -52.32
C GLY A 509 -62.87 0.14 -52.03
N SER A 510 -64.08 -0.18 -52.51
CA SER A 510 -65.23 0.72 -52.41
C SER A 510 -66.56 -0.04 -52.40
N LEU A 511 -67.58 0.57 -51.79
CA LEU A 511 -68.97 0.09 -51.90
C LEU A 511 -69.48 0.23 -53.33
N SER A 512 -70.50 -0.56 -53.67
CA SER A 512 -71.19 -0.50 -54.96
C SER A 512 -72.71 -0.57 -54.77
N TYR A 513 -73.51 -0.58 -55.84
CA TYR A 513 -74.96 -0.75 -55.75
C TYR A 513 -75.47 -1.64 -56.90
N ALA A 514 -76.57 -2.35 -56.67
CA ALA A 514 -77.07 -3.40 -57.57
C ALA A 514 -77.86 -2.89 -58.81
N GLY A 515 -77.49 -1.73 -59.36
CA GLY A 515 -78.23 -1.06 -60.44
C GLY A 515 -77.55 -1.11 -61.82
N GLN A 516 -78.36 -1.15 -62.88
CA GLN A 516 -77.90 -1.13 -64.29
C GLN A 516 -78.07 0.25 -64.96
N GLY A 517 -78.00 1.32 -64.19
CA GLY A 517 -77.97 2.70 -64.70
C GLY A 517 -79.34 3.38 -64.89
N SER A 518 -80.48 2.69 -64.75
CA SER A 518 -81.82 3.31 -64.83
C SER A 518 -82.19 4.08 -63.55
N ALA A 519 -83.03 5.10 -63.70
CA ALA A 519 -83.62 5.83 -62.59
C ALA A 519 -84.42 4.91 -61.66
N GLY A 520 -84.21 5.00 -60.35
CA GLY A 520 -84.79 4.08 -59.37
C GLY A 520 -84.01 3.98 -58.06
N TRP A 521 -84.43 3.05 -57.21
CA TRP A 521 -83.78 2.76 -55.92
C TRP A 521 -83.04 1.44 -55.99
N TRP A 522 -81.78 1.45 -55.58
CA TRP A 522 -80.88 0.31 -55.68
C TRP A 522 -80.28 -0.03 -54.32
N LEU A 523 -80.14 -1.32 -54.03
CA LEU A 523 -79.49 -1.79 -52.80
C LEU A 523 -77.98 -1.53 -52.89
N ILE A 524 -77.41 -0.87 -51.88
CA ILE A 524 -75.96 -0.76 -51.71
C ILE A 524 -75.41 -2.17 -51.39
N THR A 525 -74.24 -2.49 -51.92
CA THR A 525 -73.52 -3.75 -51.73
C THR A 525 -72.08 -3.45 -51.30
N LEU A 526 -71.38 -4.44 -50.73
CA LEU A 526 -69.97 -4.27 -50.33
C LEU A 526 -69.03 -3.96 -51.51
N GLY A 527 -69.43 -4.22 -52.75
CA GLY A 527 -68.59 -3.93 -53.92
C GLY A 527 -67.24 -4.65 -53.85
N THR A 528 -66.16 -3.88 -53.94
CA THR A 528 -64.78 -4.36 -53.80
C THR A 528 -64.18 -4.06 -52.43
N LEU A 529 -64.99 -3.58 -51.48
CA LEU A 529 -64.54 -3.24 -50.14
C LEU A 529 -63.97 -4.50 -49.45
N ASP A 530 -62.76 -4.36 -48.92
CA ASP A 530 -61.99 -5.45 -48.31
C ASP A 530 -61.21 -4.94 -47.10
N ALA A 531 -61.14 -5.76 -46.05
CA ALA A 531 -60.39 -5.49 -44.82
C ALA A 531 -59.21 -6.45 -44.63
N GLY A 532 -58.84 -7.23 -45.66
CA GLY A 532 -57.87 -8.29 -45.56
C GLY A 532 -58.40 -9.55 -44.83
N PRO A 533 -57.53 -10.57 -44.69
CA PRO A 533 -57.92 -11.91 -44.21
C PRO A 533 -58.29 -11.96 -42.72
N ASN A 534 -57.90 -10.94 -41.95
CA ASN A 534 -58.13 -10.88 -40.50
C ASN A 534 -59.56 -10.45 -40.13
N TYR A 535 -60.34 -10.04 -41.12
CA TYR A 535 -61.65 -9.45 -40.91
C TYR A 535 -62.72 -10.08 -41.78
N ARG A 536 -63.96 -10.01 -41.31
CA ARG A 536 -65.17 -10.28 -42.09
C ARG A 536 -66.02 -9.04 -42.16
N LEU A 537 -66.35 -8.61 -43.38
CA LEU A 537 -67.22 -7.45 -43.59
C LEU A 537 -68.68 -7.86 -43.58
N GLN A 538 -69.50 -7.13 -42.83
CA GLN A 538 -70.95 -7.23 -42.85
C GLN A 538 -71.55 -5.89 -43.24
N LEU A 539 -72.35 -5.87 -44.31
CA LEU A 539 -73.10 -4.67 -44.68
C LEU A 539 -74.36 -4.54 -43.82
N ASN A 540 -74.51 -3.41 -43.13
CA ASN A 540 -75.76 -3.04 -42.51
C ASN A 540 -76.76 -2.60 -43.59
N ARG A 541 -77.79 -3.43 -43.85
CA ARG A 541 -78.79 -3.19 -44.90
C ARG A 541 -79.99 -2.37 -44.44
N ASP A 542 -80.10 -2.11 -43.15
CA ASP A 542 -81.13 -1.21 -42.61
C ASP A 542 -80.79 0.25 -42.96
N ALA A 543 -79.53 0.52 -43.31
CA ALA A 543 -79.03 1.77 -43.85
C ALA A 543 -79.14 1.83 -45.39
N VAL A 544 -80.28 2.36 -45.84
CA VAL A 544 -80.53 3.21 -47.03
C VAL A 544 -80.10 2.70 -48.43
N GLN A 545 -81.03 2.81 -49.38
CA GLN A 545 -80.84 2.53 -50.81
C GLN A 545 -80.13 3.70 -51.52
N PHE A 546 -79.35 3.42 -52.56
CA PHE A 546 -78.81 4.42 -53.48
C PHE A 546 -79.89 4.83 -54.50
N SER A 547 -80.09 6.12 -54.71
CA SER A 547 -81.11 6.63 -55.65
C SER A 547 -80.49 7.19 -56.94
N ILE A 548 -80.99 6.74 -58.09
CA ILE A 548 -80.74 7.40 -59.38
C ILE A 548 -81.99 8.20 -59.75
N VAL A 549 -81.85 9.52 -59.82
CA VAL A 549 -82.97 10.46 -60.02
C VAL A 549 -83.04 10.88 -61.49
N ALA A 550 -84.23 10.81 -62.11
CA ALA A 550 -84.47 11.30 -63.47
C ALA A 550 -84.43 12.84 -63.52
N GLN A 551 -83.92 13.42 -64.61
CA GLN A 551 -83.93 14.87 -64.82
C GLN A 551 -85.33 15.35 -65.27
N VAL A 552 -85.79 16.48 -64.73
CA VAL A 552 -87.10 17.08 -65.08
C VAL A 552 -86.87 18.36 -65.90
N ALA A 553 -87.68 18.53 -66.95
CA ALA A 553 -87.64 19.67 -67.88
C ALA A 553 -87.86 21.03 -67.18
N GLN A 554 -87.06 22.04 -67.52
CA GLN A 554 -87.41 23.44 -67.21
C GLN A 554 -88.56 23.84 -68.13
N THR A 555 -89.75 24.11 -67.62
CA THR A 555 -90.94 24.33 -68.46
C THR A 555 -90.90 25.61 -69.28
N GLY A 556 -89.89 26.47 -69.07
CA GLY A 556 -89.74 27.75 -69.74
C GLY A 556 -90.75 28.80 -69.29
N GLN A 557 -91.59 28.49 -68.28
CA GLN A 557 -92.42 29.49 -67.61
C GLN A 557 -91.51 30.45 -66.84
N ASP A 558 -91.70 31.73 -67.07
CA ASP A 558 -91.04 32.85 -66.41
C ASP A 558 -92.04 33.74 -65.63
N GLU A 559 -93.33 33.64 -65.96
CA GLU A 559 -94.45 34.16 -65.16
C GLU A 559 -94.89 33.14 -64.10
N SER A 560 -94.77 33.53 -62.83
CA SER A 560 -95.31 32.79 -61.70
C SER A 560 -96.76 33.21 -61.41
N LEU A 561 -97.63 32.23 -61.18
CA LEU A 561 -98.99 32.39 -60.68
C LEU A 561 -99.07 32.19 -59.14
N ARG A 562 -98.09 31.50 -58.54
CA ARG A 562 -97.87 31.43 -57.08
C ARG A 562 -96.42 31.08 -56.71
N LEU A 563 -95.97 31.54 -55.55
CA LEU A 563 -94.68 31.15 -54.97
C LEU A 563 -94.56 29.61 -54.91
N GLY A 564 -93.48 29.07 -55.48
CA GLY A 564 -93.20 27.64 -55.58
C GLY A 564 -93.82 26.92 -56.79
N ASP A 565 -94.40 27.63 -57.77
CA ASP A 565 -94.71 27.05 -59.08
C ASP A 565 -93.48 27.03 -60.01
N ASP A 566 -93.63 26.40 -61.18
CA ASP A 566 -92.57 26.24 -62.16
C ASP A 566 -92.06 27.58 -62.71
N GLY A 567 -92.93 28.59 -62.82
CA GLY A 567 -92.57 29.97 -63.15
C GLY A 567 -91.75 30.71 -62.08
N ASP A 568 -92.01 30.46 -60.79
CA ASP A 568 -91.28 31.03 -59.65
C ASP A 568 -89.93 30.36 -59.42
N LEU A 569 -89.93 29.02 -59.42
CA LEU A 569 -88.75 28.23 -59.12
C LEU A 569 -87.73 28.26 -60.26
N ARG A 570 -88.22 28.38 -61.51
CA ARG A 570 -87.42 28.31 -62.74
C ARG A 570 -86.43 27.15 -62.71
N ALA A 571 -86.82 26.07 -62.04
CA ALA A 571 -86.01 24.89 -61.82
C ALA A 571 -86.23 23.89 -62.95
N GLY A 572 -85.20 23.12 -63.26
CA GLY A 572 -85.14 22.20 -64.40
C GLY A 572 -84.00 22.54 -65.35
N VAL A 573 -83.81 21.72 -66.36
CA VAL A 573 -82.79 21.91 -67.40
C VAL A 573 -83.34 22.69 -68.60
N VAL A 574 -82.56 23.67 -69.10
CA VAL A 574 -82.87 24.47 -70.30
C VAL A 574 -83.15 23.52 -71.48
N TRP A 575 -84.15 23.85 -72.29
CA TRP A 575 -84.48 23.03 -73.46
C TRP A 575 -83.29 22.96 -74.43
N PRO A 576 -82.85 21.76 -74.83
CA PRO A 576 -81.90 21.62 -75.92
C PRO A 576 -82.51 22.12 -77.24
N ASP A 577 -81.67 22.60 -78.16
CA ASP A 577 -82.07 23.00 -79.52
C ASP A 577 -81.23 22.22 -80.56
N PRO A 578 -81.84 21.34 -81.38
CA PRO A 578 -83.26 20.98 -81.38
C PRO A 578 -83.63 20.12 -80.16
N ARG A 579 -84.79 20.35 -79.53
CA ARG A 579 -85.26 19.48 -78.41
C ARG A 579 -85.58 18.08 -78.91
N PHE A 580 -86.20 18.01 -80.07
CA PHE A 580 -86.65 16.77 -80.68
C PHE A 580 -85.84 16.53 -81.95
N THR A 581 -85.22 15.36 -82.06
CA THR A 581 -84.67 14.88 -83.34
C THR A 581 -85.58 13.81 -83.89
N ASP A 582 -86.18 14.12 -85.03
CA ASP A 582 -86.87 13.15 -85.87
C ASP A 582 -85.84 12.28 -86.60
N HIS A 583 -85.97 10.97 -86.43
CA HIS A 583 -85.07 10.00 -87.05
C HIS A 583 -85.53 9.56 -88.45
N GLY A 584 -86.72 9.99 -88.88
CA GLY A 584 -87.28 9.69 -90.19
C GLY A 584 -87.80 8.25 -90.34
N ASP A 585 -87.93 7.52 -89.24
CA ASP A 585 -88.42 6.14 -89.13
C ASP A 585 -89.66 6.01 -88.23
N ASP A 586 -90.40 7.12 -88.09
CA ASP A 586 -91.53 7.29 -87.18
C ASP A 586 -91.16 7.29 -85.67
N THR A 587 -89.89 7.53 -85.31
CA THR A 587 -89.47 7.85 -83.94
C THR A 587 -88.83 9.23 -83.79
N VAL A 588 -88.90 9.76 -82.57
CA VAL A 588 -88.37 11.07 -82.18
C VAL A 588 -87.63 10.95 -80.85
N THR A 589 -86.35 11.32 -80.80
CA THR A 589 -85.65 11.46 -79.51
C THR A 589 -85.93 12.83 -78.90
N ASP A 590 -86.35 12.84 -77.63
CA ASP A 590 -86.39 14.02 -76.78
C ASP A 590 -85.05 14.18 -76.06
N HIS A 591 -84.20 15.09 -76.54
CA HIS A 591 -82.88 15.37 -75.97
C HIS A 591 -82.92 15.95 -74.56
N LEU A 592 -84.08 16.40 -74.08
CA LEU A 592 -84.24 16.92 -72.72
C LEU A 592 -84.37 15.81 -71.68
N THR A 593 -85.03 14.71 -72.05
CA THR A 593 -85.26 13.55 -71.16
C THR A 593 -84.37 12.37 -71.51
N GLY A 594 -83.75 12.39 -72.70
CA GLY A 594 -83.05 11.26 -73.30
C GLY A 594 -83.98 10.14 -73.78
N LEU A 595 -85.31 10.34 -73.70
CA LEU A 595 -86.30 9.34 -74.08
C LEU A 595 -86.59 9.38 -75.57
N MET A 596 -86.96 8.23 -76.13
CA MET A 596 -87.45 8.10 -77.50
C MET A 596 -88.98 7.97 -77.50
N TRP A 597 -89.64 8.66 -78.42
CA TRP A 597 -91.09 8.75 -78.56
C TRP A 597 -91.51 8.31 -79.97
N ALA A 598 -92.68 7.69 -80.12
CA ALA A 598 -93.28 7.45 -81.42
C ALA A 598 -93.75 8.79 -82.04
N GLN A 599 -93.54 8.98 -83.34
CA GLN A 599 -93.73 10.26 -84.02
C GLN A 599 -95.21 10.59 -84.25
N LYS A 600 -96.07 9.62 -84.59
CA LYS A 600 -97.50 9.85 -84.84
C LYS A 600 -98.37 8.96 -83.94
N PRO A 601 -99.39 9.52 -83.28
CA PRO A 601 -100.31 8.74 -82.46
C PRO A 601 -101.23 7.80 -83.26
N THR A 602 -101.33 7.98 -84.59
CA THR A 602 -102.08 7.07 -85.48
C THR A 602 -101.36 5.76 -85.77
N ASP A 603 -100.05 5.69 -85.48
CA ASP A 603 -99.24 4.49 -85.72
C ASP A 603 -99.60 3.37 -84.73
N PHE A 604 -100.42 3.69 -83.72
CA PHE A 604 -101.09 2.76 -82.82
C PHE A 604 -102.43 2.21 -83.39
N GLY A 605 -102.68 2.33 -84.70
CA GLY A 605 -103.76 1.59 -85.37
C GLY A 605 -105.21 2.09 -85.16
N THR A 606 -105.41 3.30 -84.63
CA THR A 606 -106.75 3.91 -84.50
C THR A 606 -106.92 5.06 -85.50
N SER A 607 -108.11 5.18 -86.11
CA SER A 607 -108.35 6.11 -87.21
C SER A 607 -108.24 7.60 -86.81
N ASN A 608 -108.25 7.91 -85.50
CA ASN A 608 -108.14 9.27 -84.97
C ASN A 608 -107.12 9.43 -83.82
N GLY A 609 -106.29 8.43 -83.51
CA GLY A 609 -105.31 8.50 -82.41
C GLY A 609 -105.90 8.42 -80.99
N GLU A 610 -107.15 8.00 -80.86
CA GLU A 610 -107.82 7.78 -79.57
C GLU A 610 -108.04 6.27 -79.37
N ALA A 611 -107.59 5.75 -78.22
CA ALA A 611 -107.83 4.39 -77.76
C ALA A 611 -108.38 4.42 -76.32
N THR A 612 -109.16 3.41 -75.93
CA THR A 612 -109.43 3.26 -74.50
C THR A 612 -108.14 2.89 -73.78
N TRP A 613 -108.04 3.19 -72.47
CA TRP A 613 -106.81 2.88 -71.73
C TRP A 613 -106.44 1.40 -71.79
N ALA A 614 -107.43 0.50 -71.73
CA ALA A 614 -107.19 -0.93 -71.86
C ALA A 614 -106.66 -1.29 -73.26
N ASP A 615 -107.28 -0.76 -74.32
CA ASP A 615 -106.82 -1.01 -75.69
C ASP A 615 -105.41 -0.44 -75.95
N ALA A 616 -105.08 0.70 -75.34
CA ALA A 616 -103.76 1.31 -75.44
C ALA A 616 -102.69 0.44 -74.75
N VAL A 617 -102.98 -0.09 -73.56
CA VAL A 617 -102.08 -0.99 -72.82
C VAL A 617 -101.85 -2.29 -73.59
N ASP A 618 -102.91 -2.91 -74.12
CA ASP A 618 -102.79 -4.13 -74.92
C ASP A 618 -102.00 -3.87 -76.21
N GLN A 619 -102.21 -2.72 -76.87
CA GLN A 619 -101.44 -2.36 -78.07
C GLN A 619 -99.96 -2.11 -77.78
N MET A 620 -99.59 -1.51 -76.65
CA MET A 620 -98.17 -1.29 -76.30
C MET A 620 -97.42 -2.59 -76.05
N GLN A 621 -98.08 -3.61 -75.51
CA GLN A 621 -97.43 -4.89 -75.20
C GLN A 621 -96.95 -5.63 -76.45
N ASP A 622 -97.63 -5.42 -77.58
CA ASP A 622 -97.32 -6.05 -78.87
C ASP A 622 -96.73 -5.05 -79.88
N LEU A 623 -96.42 -3.82 -79.46
CA LEU A 623 -95.94 -2.77 -80.37
C LEU A 623 -94.47 -2.98 -80.71
N GLU A 624 -94.20 -3.28 -81.97
CA GLU A 624 -92.87 -3.19 -82.55
C GLU A 624 -92.81 -2.00 -83.50
N LEU A 625 -92.06 -0.95 -83.13
CA LEU A 625 -91.89 0.28 -83.91
C LEU A 625 -90.40 0.63 -84.00
N ALA A 626 -89.93 0.93 -85.21
CA ALA A 626 -88.52 1.23 -85.54
C ALA A 626 -87.50 0.19 -85.02
N GLY A 627 -87.91 -1.08 -84.91
CA GLY A 627 -87.06 -2.18 -84.42
C GLY A 627 -86.97 -2.29 -82.89
N TYR A 628 -87.82 -1.57 -82.16
CA TYR A 628 -87.96 -1.65 -80.70
C TYR A 628 -89.33 -2.22 -80.34
N ASP A 629 -89.36 -3.14 -79.37
CA ASP A 629 -90.54 -3.82 -78.83
C ASP A 629 -90.80 -3.48 -77.34
N ASP A 630 -90.05 -2.52 -76.79
CA ASP A 630 -90.05 -2.17 -75.36
C ASP A 630 -90.74 -0.82 -75.06
N TRP A 631 -91.62 -0.38 -75.97
CA TRP A 631 -92.40 0.85 -75.85
C TRP A 631 -93.28 0.87 -74.60
N ARG A 632 -93.41 2.05 -73.98
CA ARG A 632 -94.16 2.24 -72.73
C ARG A 632 -95.12 3.43 -72.85
N LEU A 633 -96.31 3.29 -72.25
CA LEU A 633 -97.33 4.34 -72.10
C LEU A 633 -97.10 5.23 -70.89
#